data_AF-A0A420IGS6-F1
#
_entry.id   AF-A0A420IGS6-F1
#
_cell.length_a   1.000
_cell.length_b   1.000
_cell.length_c   1.000
_cell.angle_alpha   90.00
_cell.angle_beta   90.00
_cell.angle_gamma   90.00
#
_symmetry.space_group_name_H-M   'P 1'
#
loop_
_entity.id
_entity.type
_entity.pdbx_description
1 polymer ?
#
loop_
_entity_poly.entity_id
_entity_poly.type
_entity_poly.pdbx_seq_one_letter_code
_entity_poly.pdbx_strand_id
1 'polypeptide(L)'
;MLKGTALNHFYTSIKTNLRIIQLFETCENMREKFEGEDFKTKMLTKLNNNKLKTVISRNMGKDIEACFQIPIKELRANKMTLKINLQDESFLQNKLLTAYCNFHILKAMITAIKFQ
;
A
#
# COMPACT_ATOMS: atom_id res chain seq x y z
N MET A 1 6.38 -17.02 -16.04
CA MET A 1 6.82 -17.96 -14.99
C MET A 1 6.62 -17.30 -13.62
N LEU A 2 6.01 -17.99 -12.65
CA LEU A 2 5.78 -17.46 -11.31
C LEU A 2 7.10 -17.16 -10.59
N LYS A 3 7.15 -16.10 -9.78
CA LYS A 3 8.33 -15.68 -9.00
C LYS A 3 7.93 -15.18 -7.61
N GLY A 4 8.89 -15.15 -6.70
CA GLY A 4 8.73 -14.55 -5.37
C GLY A 4 7.58 -15.14 -4.55
N THR A 5 6.77 -14.28 -3.95
CA THR A 5 5.64 -14.66 -3.07
C THR A 5 4.57 -15.47 -3.79
N ALA A 6 4.34 -15.23 -5.08
CA ALA A 6 3.39 -16.01 -5.88
C ALA A 6 3.88 -17.46 -6.08
N LEU A 7 5.18 -17.65 -6.33
CA LEU A 7 5.77 -18.99 -6.43
C LEU A 7 5.68 -19.75 -5.09
N ASN A 8 5.97 -19.06 -3.98
CA ASN A 8 5.88 -19.66 -2.65
C ASN A 8 4.45 -20.12 -2.34
N HIS A 9 3.45 -19.26 -2.55
CA HIS A 9 2.04 -19.59 -2.31
C HIS A 9 1.56 -20.78 -3.14
N PHE A 10 2.01 -20.87 -4.41
CA PHE A 10 1.72 -22.02 -5.25
C PHE A 10 2.18 -23.33 -4.61
N TYR A 11 3.44 -23.40 -4.14
CA TYR A 11 3.99 -24.61 -3.58
C TYR A 11 3.44 -24.96 -2.19
N THR A 12 3.15 -23.97 -1.36
CA THR A 12 2.70 -24.21 0.03
C THR A 12 1.21 -24.50 0.15
N SER A 13 0.39 -23.87 -0.69
CA SER A 13 -1.05 -23.82 -0.49
C SER A 13 -1.86 -24.46 -1.62
N ILE A 14 -1.33 -24.45 -2.84
CA ILE A 14 -2.03 -24.99 -4.02
C ILE A 14 -1.51 -26.40 -4.33
N LYS A 15 -0.19 -26.59 -4.49
CA LYS A 15 0.41 -27.88 -4.83
C LYS A 15 0.14 -28.97 -3.78
N THR A 16 -0.01 -28.61 -2.51
CA THR A 16 -0.28 -29.56 -1.42
C THR A 16 -1.68 -30.17 -1.49
N ASN A 17 -2.63 -29.55 -2.21
CA ASN A 17 -4.02 -29.98 -2.35
C ASN A 17 -4.31 -30.64 -3.72
N LEU A 18 -3.32 -31.32 -4.29
CA LEU A 18 -3.24 -31.81 -5.68
C LEU A 18 -4.18 -32.95 -6.09
N ARG A 19 -5.36 -33.12 -5.47
CA ARG A 19 -6.38 -34.02 -6.01
C ARG A 19 -7.11 -33.32 -7.16
N ILE A 20 -6.47 -33.31 -8.33
CA ILE A 20 -6.96 -32.82 -9.63
C ILE A 20 -7.33 -31.34 -9.58
N ILE A 21 -6.33 -30.47 -9.55
CA ILE A 21 -6.53 -29.02 -9.57
C ILE A 21 -6.80 -28.59 -11.02
N GLN A 22 -8.00 -28.08 -11.30
CA GLN A 22 -8.28 -27.42 -12.57
C GLN A 22 -7.53 -26.08 -12.61
N LEU A 23 -7.00 -25.70 -13.79
CA LEU A 23 -6.32 -24.41 -13.98
C LEU A 23 -7.15 -23.23 -13.44
N PHE A 24 -8.47 -23.31 -13.61
CA PHE A 24 -9.41 -22.36 -13.07
C PHE A 24 -9.31 -22.20 -11.54
N GLU A 25 -9.35 -23.29 -10.77
CA GLU A 25 -9.25 -23.25 -9.31
C GLU A 25 -7.90 -22.70 -8.83
N THR A 26 -6.82 -22.99 -9.56
CA THR A 26 -5.51 -22.38 -9.29
C THR A 26 -5.55 -20.87 -9.48
N CYS A 27 -6.14 -20.41 -10.60
CA CYS A 27 -6.30 -18.99 -10.89
C CYS A 27 -7.18 -18.29 -9.85
N GLU A 28 -8.30 -18.90 -9.46
CA GLU A 28 -9.20 -18.38 -8.42
C GLU A 28 -8.48 -18.28 -7.06
N ASN A 29 -7.71 -19.30 -6.67
CA ASN A 29 -6.96 -19.28 -5.42
C ASN A 29 -5.88 -18.19 -5.41
N MET A 30 -5.17 -18.02 -6.53
CA MET A 30 -4.21 -16.94 -6.70
C MET A 30 -4.89 -15.57 -6.65
N ARG A 31 -6.03 -15.41 -7.33
CA ARG A 31 -6.81 -14.17 -7.32
C ARG A 31 -7.26 -13.85 -5.90
N GLU A 32 -7.81 -14.82 -5.17
CA GLU A 32 -8.25 -14.59 -3.78
C GLU A 32 -7.07 -14.20 -2.87
N LYS A 33 -5.90 -14.85 -3.05
CA LYS A 33 -4.71 -14.55 -2.24
C LYS A 33 -4.17 -13.12 -2.44
N PHE A 34 -4.18 -12.64 -3.68
CA PHE A 34 -3.50 -11.40 -4.08
C PHE A 34 -4.43 -10.25 -4.49
N GLU A 35 -5.73 -10.51 -4.61
CA GLU A 35 -6.76 -9.54 -5.02
C GLU A 35 -8.08 -9.71 -4.24
N GLY A 36 -8.18 -10.72 -3.36
CA GLY A 36 -9.32 -10.95 -2.50
C GLY A 36 -9.52 -9.85 -1.45
N GLU A 37 -10.67 -9.87 -0.79
CA GLU A 37 -11.06 -8.82 0.15
C GLU A 37 -10.14 -8.75 1.38
N ASP A 38 -9.65 -9.90 1.84
CA ASP A 38 -8.67 -9.99 2.92
C ASP A 38 -7.35 -9.32 2.55
N PHE A 39 -6.89 -9.54 1.32
CA PHE A 39 -5.67 -8.94 0.81
C PHE A 39 -5.83 -7.42 0.71
N LYS A 40 -6.91 -6.95 0.08
CA LYS A 40 -7.26 -5.53 -0.03
C LYS A 40 -7.34 -4.85 1.34
N THR A 41 -7.98 -5.50 2.31
CA THR A 41 -8.13 -4.98 3.68
C THR A 41 -6.77 -4.86 4.37
N LYS A 42 -5.95 -5.92 4.34
CA LYS A 42 -4.59 -5.90 4.89
C LYS A 42 -3.75 -4.81 4.23
N MET A 43 -3.93 -4.61 2.93
CA MET A 43 -3.19 -3.60 2.20
C MET A 43 -3.59 -2.19 2.59
N LEU A 44 -4.89 -1.93 2.72
CA LEU A 44 -5.40 -0.67 3.23
C LEU A 44 -4.88 -0.38 4.65
N THR A 45 -4.89 -1.39 5.55
CA THR A 45 -4.32 -1.26 6.90
C THR A 45 -2.82 -0.94 6.86
N LYS A 46 -2.06 -1.61 5.99
CA LYS A 46 -0.63 -1.33 5.80
C LYS A 46 -0.41 0.12 5.39
N LEU A 47 -1.15 0.62 4.41
CA LEU A 47 -1.09 2.02 3.97
C LEU A 47 -1.56 2.99 5.06
N ASN A 48 -2.51 2.58 5.91
CA ASN A 48 -2.97 3.38 7.04
C ASN A 48 -1.94 3.55 8.14
N ASN A 49 -1.14 2.52 8.37
CA ASN A 49 -0.07 2.54 9.37
C ASN A 49 1.22 3.21 8.86
N ASN A 50 1.32 3.47 7.56
CA ASN A 50 2.48 4.12 6.96
C ASN A 50 2.42 5.64 7.14
N LYS A 51 2.79 6.12 8.34
CA LYS A 51 2.84 7.55 8.67
C LYS A 51 4.22 8.14 8.38
N LEU A 52 4.29 9.39 7.94
CA LEU A 52 5.57 10.06 7.62
C LEU A 52 6.57 9.99 8.79
N LYS A 53 6.07 10.24 10.02
CA LYS A 53 6.88 10.19 11.25
C LYS A 53 7.60 8.85 11.41
N THR A 54 6.92 7.74 11.11
CA THR A 54 7.48 6.39 11.18
C THR A 54 8.48 6.14 10.05
N VAL A 55 8.26 6.73 8.88
CA VAL A 55 9.19 6.62 7.75
C VAL A 55 10.48 7.37 8.06
N ILE A 56 10.39 8.59 8.60
CA ILE A 56 11.54 9.40 9.02
C ILE A 56 12.36 8.65 10.08
N SER A 57 11.71 8.11 11.12
CA SER A 57 12.42 7.41 12.19
C SER A 57 13.13 6.14 11.72
N ARG A 58 12.62 5.47 10.68
CA ARG A 58 13.26 4.29 10.07
C ARG A 58 14.35 4.63 9.06
N ASN A 59 14.46 5.90 8.66
CA ASN A 59 15.39 6.36 7.63
C ASN A 59 16.23 7.55 8.16
N MET A 60 16.65 7.50 9.42
CA MET A 60 17.53 8.53 10.00
C MET A 60 18.82 8.59 9.17
N GLY A 61 19.12 9.77 8.62
CA GLY A 61 20.24 10.00 7.70
C GLY A 61 19.84 10.21 6.24
N LYS A 62 18.57 10.01 5.87
CA LYS A 62 18.04 10.50 4.59
C LYS A 62 17.44 11.88 4.75
N ASP A 63 17.51 12.66 3.69
CA ASP A 63 16.78 13.92 3.59
C ASP A 63 15.27 13.71 3.74
N ILE A 64 14.57 14.75 4.22
CA ILE A 64 13.13 14.74 4.46
C ILE A 64 12.35 14.50 3.15
N GLU A 65 12.79 15.08 2.03
CA GLU A 65 12.18 14.85 0.73
C GLU A 65 12.30 13.38 0.33
N ALA A 66 13.48 12.79 0.51
CA ALA A 66 13.70 11.37 0.25
C ALA A 66 12.81 10.47 1.12
N CYS A 67 12.59 10.86 2.39
CA CYS A 67 11.65 10.19 3.28
C CYS A 67 10.19 10.35 2.82
N PHE A 68 9.82 11.49 2.23
CA PHE A 68 8.47 11.75 1.70
C PHE A 68 8.18 10.96 0.41
N GLN A 69 9.19 10.73 -0.42
CA GLN A 69 9.05 9.97 -1.66
C GLN A 69 8.79 8.48 -1.45
N ILE A 70 9.26 7.89 -0.35
CA ILE A 70 9.06 6.47 -0.02
C ILE A 70 7.56 6.10 0.03
N PRO A 71 6.74 6.72 0.89
CA PRO A 71 5.32 6.39 0.97
C PRO A 71 4.54 6.73 -0.31
N ILE A 72 4.94 7.77 -1.05
CA ILE A 72 4.33 8.10 -2.35
C ILE A 72 4.54 6.96 -3.34
N LYS A 73 5.76 6.44 -3.43
CA LYS A 73 6.09 5.30 -4.30
C LYS A 73 5.30 4.05 -3.89
N GLU A 74 5.19 3.78 -2.60
CA GLU A 74 4.38 2.66 -2.10
C GLU A 74 2.88 2.84 -2.43
N LEU A 75 2.32 4.03 -2.24
CA LEU A 75 0.92 4.29 -2.59
C LEU A 75 0.66 4.11 -4.09
N ARG A 76 1.55 4.61 -4.95
CA ARG A 76 1.42 4.46 -6.42
C ARG A 76 1.54 3.00 -6.86
N ALA A 77 2.55 2.29 -6.35
CA ALA A 77 2.80 0.89 -6.71
C ALA A 77 1.65 -0.03 -6.32
N ASN A 78 0.90 0.33 -5.29
CA ASN A 78 -0.16 -0.50 -4.74
C ASN A 78 -1.57 0.03 -5.02
N LYS A 79 -1.70 1.11 -5.78
CA LYS A 79 -2.99 1.72 -6.13
C LYS A 79 -3.94 0.68 -6.74
N MET A 80 -3.48 -0.08 -7.72
CA MET A 80 -4.28 -1.10 -8.42
C MET A 80 -4.72 -2.27 -7.52
N THR A 81 -4.07 -2.43 -6.36
CA THR A 81 -4.38 -3.51 -5.41
C THR A 81 -5.47 -3.13 -4.41
N LEU A 82 -5.91 -1.87 -4.39
CA LEU A 82 -6.98 -1.40 -3.52
C LEU A 82 -8.35 -1.69 -4.12
N LYS A 83 -9.40 -1.55 -3.30
CA LYS A 83 -10.79 -1.54 -3.80
C LYS A 83 -10.93 -0.45 -4.85
N ILE A 84 -11.73 -0.70 -5.88
CA ILE A 84 -11.85 0.19 -7.05
C ILE A 84 -12.24 1.63 -6.67
N ASN A 85 -13.07 1.79 -5.65
CA ASN A 85 -13.49 3.08 -5.09
C ASN A 85 -12.41 3.81 -4.27
N LEU A 86 -11.23 3.22 -4.11
CA LEU A 86 -10.05 3.81 -3.47
C LEU A 86 -8.89 3.96 -4.47
N GLN A 87 -9.15 3.68 -5.76
CA GLN A 87 -8.19 3.88 -6.85
C GLN A 87 -8.37 5.23 -7.53
N ASP A 88 -9.27 6.08 -7.05
CA ASP A 88 -9.39 7.44 -7.57
C ASP A 88 -8.25 8.33 -7.04
N GLU A 89 -8.04 9.45 -7.72
CA GLU A 89 -6.98 10.40 -7.37
C GLU A 89 -7.28 11.17 -6.07
N SER A 90 -8.55 11.41 -5.76
CA SER A 90 -8.98 12.08 -4.53
C SER A 90 -8.66 11.25 -3.28
N PHE A 91 -8.80 9.92 -3.33
CA PHE A 91 -8.35 9.04 -2.25
C PHE A 91 -6.84 9.17 -2.01
N LEU A 92 -6.04 9.18 -3.08
CA LEU A 92 -4.59 9.32 -2.97
C LEU A 92 -4.21 10.67 -2.34
N GLN A 93 -4.85 11.76 -2.79
CA GLN A 93 -4.63 13.10 -2.26
C GLN A 93 -5.03 13.20 -0.79
N ASN A 94 -6.23 12.74 -0.44
CA ASN A 94 -6.71 12.72 0.94
C ASN A 94 -5.80 11.88 1.83
N LYS A 95 -5.34 10.74 1.32
CA LYS A 95 -4.40 9.89 2.04
C LYS A 95 -3.08 10.59 2.28
N LEU A 96 -2.57 11.29 1.27
CA LEU A 96 -1.32 12.03 1.37
C LEU A 96 -1.43 13.15 2.42
N LEU A 97 -2.54 13.89 2.38
CA LEU A 97 -2.84 14.93 3.36
C LEU A 97 -2.94 14.34 4.76
N THR A 98 -3.81 13.36 5.01
CA THR A 98 -4.04 12.86 6.36
C THR A 98 -2.85 12.11 6.97
N ALA A 99 -2.12 11.31 6.18
CA ALA A 99 -1.07 10.43 6.71
C ALA A 99 0.31 11.10 6.81
N TYR A 100 0.58 12.12 5.98
CA TYR A 100 1.92 12.72 5.89
C TYR A 100 1.93 14.22 6.22
N CYS A 101 0.80 14.90 6.10
CA CYS A 101 0.63 16.28 6.54
C CYS A 101 -0.38 16.29 7.69
N ASN A 102 0.03 16.02 8.92
CA ASN A 102 -0.84 16.26 10.09
C ASN A 102 -1.58 17.58 9.86
N PHE A 103 -2.91 17.56 9.81
CA PHE A 103 -3.75 18.69 9.38
C PHE A 103 -3.37 20.00 10.13
N HIS A 104 -2.86 19.87 11.35
CA HIS A 104 -2.29 20.94 12.17
C HIS A 104 -0.97 21.54 11.66
N ILE A 105 -0.06 20.74 11.10
CA ILE A 105 1.24 21.20 10.56
C ILE A 105 1.01 21.99 9.25
N LEU A 106 0.12 21.52 8.37
CA LEU A 106 -0.23 22.26 7.16
C LEU A 106 -0.94 23.58 7.49
N LYS A 107 -1.85 23.58 8.48
CA LYS A 107 -2.49 24.81 8.96
C LYS A 107 -1.45 25.80 9.53
N ALA A 108 -0.50 25.34 10.33
CA ALA A 108 0.58 26.17 10.87
C ALA A 108 1.53 26.70 9.77
N MET A 109 1.90 25.88 8.78
CA MET A 109 2.76 26.30 7.67
C MET A 109 2.05 27.29 6.73
N ILE A 110 0.77 27.06 6.40
CA ILE A 110 -0.02 27.98 5.58
C ILE A 110 -0.26 29.30 6.32
N THR A 111 -0.49 29.26 7.64
CA THR A 111 -0.60 30.49 8.44
C THR A 111 0.73 31.25 8.48
N ALA A 112 1.87 30.56 8.67
CA ALA A 112 3.19 31.20 8.67
C ALA A 112 3.55 31.85 7.31
N ILE A 113 3.12 31.26 6.19
CA ILE A 113 3.35 31.81 4.84
C ILE A 113 2.44 33.02 4.52
N LYS A 114 1.29 33.17 5.20
CA LYS A 114 0.38 34.32 5.01
C LYS A 114 0.75 35.56 5.84
N PHE A 115 1.78 35.48 6.68
CA PHE A 115 2.26 36.58 7.54
C PHE A 115 3.69 37.05 7.17
N GLN A 116 4.18 36.67 6.00
CA GLN A 116 5.31 37.32 5.31
C GLN A 116 4.79 37.99 4.05
#